data_AF-A0A2N0QQC6-F1
#
_entry.id   AF-A0A2N0QQC6-F1
#
_cell.length_a   1.000
_cell.length_b   1.000
_cell.length_c   1.000
_cell.angle_alpha   90.00
_cell.angle_beta   90.00
_cell.angle_gamma   90.00
#
_symmetry.space_group_name_H-M   'P 1'
#
loop_
_entity.id
_entity.type
_entity.pdbx_description
1 polymer ?
#
loop_
_entity_poly.entity_id
_entity_poly.type
_entity_poly.pdbx_seq_one_letter_code
_entity_poly.pdbx_strand_id
1 'polypeptide(L)'
;SGFTDVKTNHKNAGAIAAVKEKGIFSGDENGKFNPFSPITKAQLANVLVAAFKLEKGSLDKTFSDVSSDHYAANSIEILASNGIVSGKADGSFGTSDIVT
;
A
#
# COMPACT_ATOMS: atom_id res chain seq x y z
N SER A 1 17.51 -7.27 5.16
CA SER A 1 16.34 -6.99 4.31
C SER A 1 15.36 -8.16 4.33
N GLY A 2 15.83 -9.41 4.21
CA GLY A 2 14.95 -10.58 4.12
C GLY A 2 14.26 -10.73 2.77
N PHE A 3 14.54 -9.85 1.81
CA PHE A 3 14.08 -9.91 0.42
C PHE A 3 15.23 -10.32 -0.49
N THR A 4 14.93 -11.09 -1.53
CA THR A 4 15.93 -11.72 -2.41
C THR A 4 16.69 -10.72 -3.29
N ASP A 5 16.12 -9.55 -3.54
CA ASP A 5 16.64 -8.50 -4.43
C ASP A 5 17.25 -7.29 -3.70
N VAL A 6 17.32 -7.32 -2.35
CA VAL A 6 17.90 -6.24 -1.55
C VAL A 6 19.17 -6.71 -0.85
N LYS A 7 20.32 -6.40 -1.45
CA LYS A 7 21.65 -6.71 -0.91
C LYS A 7 21.91 -5.97 0.41
N THR A 8 22.73 -6.56 1.28
CA THR A 8 23.08 -6.00 2.60
C THR A 8 23.79 -4.65 2.52
N ASN A 9 24.56 -4.41 1.46
CA ASN A 9 25.26 -3.14 1.20
C ASN A 9 24.38 -2.09 0.50
N HIS A 10 23.12 -2.39 0.21
CA HIS A 10 22.20 -1.39 -0.34
C HIS A 10 21.97 -0.29 0.69
N LYS A 11 22.04 0.99 0.28
CA LYS A 11 21.90 2.16 1.17
C LYS A 11 20.65 2.13 2.07
N ASN A 12 19.57 1.52 1.57
CA ASN A 12 18.29 1.40 2.29
C ASN A 12 18.05 0.02 2.92
N ALA A 13 19.03 -0.90 2.91
CA ALA A 13 18.84 -2.28 3.35
C ALA A 13 18.31 -2.40 4.78
N GLY A 14 18.79 -1.54 5.68
CA GLY A 14 18.33 -1.47 7.08
C GLY A 14 16.88 -1.00 7.20
N ALA A 15 16.53 0.10 6.54
CA ALA A 15 15.15 0.61 6.52
C ALA A 15 14.17 -0.41 5.94
N ILE A 16 14.53 -1.04 4.82
CA ILE A 16 13.73 -2.10 4.18
C ILE A 16 13.55 -3.30 5.12
N ALA A 17 14.59 -3.71 5.84
CA ALA A 17 14.49 -4.78 6.83
C ALA A 17 13.52 -4.42 7.97
N ALA A 18 13.59 -3.20 8.49
CA ALA A 18 12.76 -2.74 9.59
C ALA A 18 11.26 -2.70 9.22
N VAL A 19 10.93 -2.22 8.01
CA VAL A 19 9.53 -2.19 7.56
C VAL A 19 8.98 -3.59 7.24
N LYS A 20 9.85 -4.53 6.84
CA LYS A 20 9.49 -5.95 6.72
C LYS A 20 9.19 -6.57 8.08
N GLU A 21 10.09 -6.37 9.04
CA GLU A 21 9.94 -6.90 10.41
C GLU A 21 8.67 -6.39 11.09
N LYS A 22 8.28 -5.14 10.82
CA LYS A 22 7.02 -4.55 11.31
C LYS A 22 5.77 -4.99 10.54
N GLY A 23 5.91 -5.84 9.51
CA GLY A 23 4.82 -6.30 8.65
C GLY A 23 4.18 -5.19 7.80
N ILE A 24 4.92 -4.11 7.53
CA ILE A 24 4.45 -2.99 6.69
C ILE A 24 4.63 -3.33 5.21
N PHE A 25 5.72 -4.02 4.87
CA PHE A 25 5.98 -4.54 3.54
C PHE A 25 6.21 -6.06 3.58
N SER A 26 5.46 -6.80 2.78
CA SER A 26 5.58 -8.25 2.65
C SER A 26 6.41 -8.70 1.44
N GLY A 27 6.64 -7.80 0.48
CA GLY A 27 7.24 -8.11 -0.82
C GLY A 27 6.25 -8.70 -1.80
N ASP A 28 6.74 -9.04 -3.00
CA ASP A 28 5.96 -9.77 -4.01
C ASP A 28 5.95 -11.28 -3.76
N GLU A 29 5.22 -12.01 -4.60
CA GLU A 29 5.11 -13.48 -4.57
C GLU A 29 6.45 -14.22 -4.72
N ASN A 30 7.47 -13.55 -5.26
CA ASN A 30 8.82 -14.10 -5.45
C ASN A 30 9.76 -13.72 -4.29
N GLY A 31 9.22 -13.11 -3.23
CA GLY A 31 9.98 -12.66 -2.07
C GLY A 31 10.89 -11.46 -2.35
N LYS A 32 10.58 -10.66 -3.37
CA LYS A 32 11.32 -9.44 -3.72
C LYS A 32 10.64 -8.21 -3.14
N PHE A 33 11.43 -7.19 -2.81
CA PHE A 33 10.94 -5.88 -2.42
C PHE A 33 10.65 -4.97 -3.63
N ASN A 34 11.38 -5.17 -4.73
CA ASN A 34 11.36 -4.34 -5.92
C ASN A 34 11.70 -2.86 -5.66
N PRO A 35 12.90 -2.54 -5.11
CA PRO A 35 13.24 -1.21 -4.60
C PRO A 35 13.27 -0.08 -5.64
N PHE A 36 13.29 -0.43 -6.93
CA PHE A 36 13.29 0.53 -8.04
C PHE A 36 11.97 0.54 -8.82
N SER A 37 11.03 -0.34 -8.46
CA SER A 37 9.71 -0.33 -9.08
C SER A 37 8.86 0.78 -8.46
N PRO A 38 8.06 1.48 -9.27
CA PRO A 38 7.12 2.44 -8.73
C PRO A 38 6.06 1.73 -7.88
N ILE A 39 5.55 2.44 -6.87
CA ILE A 39 4.44 1.96 -6.04
C ILE A 39 3.10 2.46 -6.59
N THR A 40 2.10 1.57 -6.66
CA THR A 40 0.74 1.96 -7.05
C THR A 40 -0.02 2.59 -5.86
N LYS A 41 -1.09 3.34 -6.13
CA LYS A 41 -1.97 3.86 -5.09
C LYS A 41 -2.57 2.75 -4.21
N ALA A 42 -2.93 1.61 -4.79
CA ALA A 42 -3.44 0.47 -4.03
C ALA A 42 -2.38 -0.15 -3.11
N GLN A 43 -1.14 -0.29 -3.57
CA GLN A 43 -0.04 -0.75 -2.73
C GLN A 43 0.26 0.23 -1.60
N LEU A 44 0.29 1.54 -1.90
CA LEU A 44 0.50 2.57 -0.89
C LEU A 44 -0.63 2.56 0.15
N ALA A 45 -1.87 2.30 -0.25
CA ALA A 45 -2.99 2.19 0.68
C ALA A 45 -2.76 1.10 1.74
N ASN A 46 -2.36 -0.11 1.30
CA ASN A 46 -2.00 -1.19 2.21
C ASN A 46 -0.83 -0.82 3.13
N VAL A 47 0.20 -0.16 2.60
CA VAL A 47 1.36 0.29 3.37
C VAL A 47 0.95 1.27 4.47
N LEU A 48 0.12 2.27 4.16
CA LEU A 48 -0.31 3.29 5.13
C LEU A 48 -1.14 2.67 6.25
N VAL A 49 -2.13 1.83 5.91
CA VAL A 49 -2.94 1.15 6.91
C VAL A 49 -2.09 0.25 7.80
N ALA A 50 -1.16 -0.52 7.22
CA ALA A 50 -0.27 -1.40 7.97
C ALA A 50 0.74 -0.64 8.85
N ALA A 51 1.26 0.51 8.37
CA ALA A 51 2.24 1.33 9.08
C ALA A 51 1.64 2.05 10.27
N PHE A 52 0.46 2.63 10.10
CA PHE A 52 -0.21 3.44 11.11
C PHE A 52 -1.26 2.68 11.92
N LYS A 53 -1.47 1.39 11.61
CA LYS A 53 -2.48 0.52 12.25
C LYS A 53 -3.86 1.18 12.25
N LEU A 54 -4.22 1.73 11.09
CA LEU A 54 -5.47 2.49 10.93
C LEU A 54 -6.67 1.54 10.94
N GLU A 55 -7.73 1.98 11.58
CA GLU A 55 -9.02 1.30 11.61
C GLU A 55 -10.06 2.11 10.83
N LYS A 56 -11.17 1.46 10.48
CA LYS A 56 -12.23 2.08 9.69
C LYS A 56 -12.79 3.32 10.41
N GLY A 57 -12.86 4.43 9.66
CA GLY A 57 -13.41 5.69 10.13
C GLY A 57 -14.93 5.76 10.00
N SER A 58 -15.48 6.97 10.06
CA SER A 58 -16.92 7.21 10.08
C SER A 58 -17.54 7.55 8.73
N LEU A 59 -16.75 7.92 7.71
CA LEU A 59 -17.29 8.23 6.39
C LEU A 59 -17.58 6.93 5.63
N ASP A 60 -18.73 6.86 4.99
CA ASP A 60 -19.02 5.79 4.03
C ASP A 60 -18.63 6.25 2.63
N LYS A 61 -17.61 5.60 2.06
CA LYS A 61 -17.06 5.98 0.75
C LYS A 61 -16.55 4.75 0.01
N THR A 62 -17.12 4.53 -1.17
CA THR A 62 -16.75 3.47 -2.10
C THR A 62 -16.27 4.07 -3.42
N PHE A 63 -15.60 3.24 -4.24
CA PHE A 63 -15.07 3.65 -5.54
C PHE A 63 -15.49 2.64 -6.61
N SER A 64 -15.79 3.12 -7.81
CA SER A 64 -16.35 2.30 -8.90
C SER A 64 -15.39 1.25 -9.44
N ASP A 65 -14.08 1.46 -9.30
CA ASP A 65 -13.00 0.56 -9.74
C ASP A 65 -12.45 -0.33 -8.61
N VAL A 66 -13.07 -0.31 -7.42
CA VAL A 66 -12.65 -1.12 -6.27
C VAL A 66 -13.73 -2.15 -5.95
N SER A 67 -13.57 -3.35 -6.51
CA SER A 67 -14.34 -4.52 -6.11
C SER A 67 -14.04 -4.90 -4.66
N SER A 68 -15.01 -5.48 -3.94
CA SER A 68 -14.82 -6.03 -2.58
C SER A 68 -13.71 -7.08 -2.51
N ASP A 69 -13.47 -7.79 -3.61
CA ASP A 69 -12.45 -8.86 -3.69
C ASP A 69 -11.06 -8.32 -4.08
N HIS A 70 -10.93 -7.01 -4.32
CA HIS A 70 -9.65 -6.41 -4.64
C HIS A 70 -8.72 -6.46 -3.41
N TYR A 71 -7.45 -6.87 -3.59
CA TYR A 71 -6.50 -7.08 -2.49
C TYR A 71 -6.23 -5.85 -1.59
N ALA A 72 -6.59 -4.66 -2.07
CA ALA A 72 -6.46 -3.40 -1.32
C ALA A 72 -7.81 -2.79 -0.90
N ALA A 73 -8.94 -3.46 -1.17
CA ALA A 73 -10.29 -2.90 -0.95
C ALA A 73 -10.47 -2.41 0.49
N ASN A 74 -10.18 -3.25 1.48
CA ASN A 74 -10.29 -2.91 2.90
C ASN A 74 -9.40 -1.71 3.27
N SER A 75 -8.16 -1.67 2.80
CA SER A 75 -7.25 -0.55 3.11
C SER A 75 -7.70 0.74 2.46
N ILE A 76 -8.20 0.68 1.23
CA ILE A 76 -8.76 1.85 0.52
C ILE A 76 -9.98 2.39 1.26
N GLU A 77 -10.87 1.51 1.71
CA GLU A 77 -12.05 1.87 2.51
C GLU A 77 -11.66 2.49 3.85
N ILE A 78 -10.69 1.93 4.57
CA ILE A 78 -10.16 2.49 5.81
C ILE A 78 -9.62 3.90 5.58
N LEU A 79 -8.80 4.12 4.55
CA LEU A 79 -8.23 5.44 4.29
C LEU A 79 -9.30 6.45 3.85
N ALA A 80 -10.25 6.02 3.01
CA ALA A 80 -11.32 6.87 2.51
C ALA A 80 -12.29 7.25 3.63
N SER A 81 -12.63 6.30 4.52
CA SER A 81 -13.50 6.51 5.67
C SER A 81 -12.91 7.46 6.73
N ASN A 82 -11.58 7.56 6.77
CA ASN A 82 -10.84 8.54 7.59
C ASN A 82 -10.54 9.86 6.85
N GLY A 83 -10.97 10.01 5.59
CA GLY A 83 -10.72 11.22 4.79
C GLY A 83 -9.25 11.41 4.37
N ILE A 84 -8.41 10.38 4.48
CA ILE A 84 -6.98 10.42 4.15
C ILE A 84 -6.76 10.37 2.64
N VAL A 85 -7.64 9.67 1.92
CA VAL A 85 -7.58 9.55 0.46
C VAL A 85 -8.88 9.97 -0.20
N SER A 86 -8.76 10.51 -1.41
CA SER A 86 -9.86 10.79 -2.31
C SER A 86 -9.69 10.05 -3.63
N GLY A 87 -10.80 9.77 -4.28
CA GLY A 87 -10.85 9.29 -5.66
C GLY A 87 -10.79 10.44 -6.66
N LYS A 88 -10.93 10.09 -7.92
CA LYS A 88 -11.03 10.98 -9.07
C LYS A 88 -12.47 11.46 -9.25
N ALA A 89 -12.63 12.48 -10.10
CA ALA A 89 -13.94 13.05 -10.42
C ALA A 89 -14.91 12.05 -11.09
N ASP A 90 -14.38 11.01 -11.74
CA ASP A 90 -15.17 9.94 -12.37
C ASP A 90 -15.67 8.85 -11.39
N GLY A 91 -15.39 9.01 -10.08
CA GLY A 91 -15.78 8.06 -9.04
C GLY A 91 -14.82 6.89 -8.85
N SER A 92 -13.75 6.80 -9.63
CA SER A 92 -12.69 5.79 -9.44
C SER A 92 -11.69 6.20 -8.36
N PHE A 93 -11.03 5.23 -7.74
CA PHE A 93 -9.89 5.45 -6.86
C PHE A 93 -8.60 5.63 -7.68
N GLY A 94 -8.45 4.89 -8.78
CA GLY A 94 -7.20 4.80 -9.55
C GLY A 94 -6.22 3.82 -8.91
N THR A 95 -6.66 2.60 -8.63
CA THR A 95 -5.87 1.57 -7.91
C THR A 95 -4.49 1.31 -8.50
N SER A 96 -4.39 1.34 -9.83
CA SER A 96 -3.15 1.12 -10.60
C SER A 96 -2.35 2.38 -10.89
N ASP A 97 -2.83 3.56 -10.49
CA ASP A 97 -2.08 4.80 -10.69
C ASP A 97 -0.78 4.76 -9.89
N ILE A 98 0.31 5.19 -10.51
CA ILE A 98 1.60 5.34 -9.83
C ILE A 98 1.58 6.61 -8.97
N VAL A 99 2.14 6.50 -7.77
CA VAL A 99 2.39 7.67 -6.90
C VAL A 99 3.74 8.27 -7.27
N THR A 100 3.75 9.57 -7.59
CA THR A 100 4.95 10.35 -7.97
C THR A 100 5.45 11.25 -6.86
#